data_AF-A0A929JR73-F1
#
_entry.id   AF-A0A929JR73-F1
#
_cell.length_a   1.000
_cell.length_b   1.000
_cell.length_c   1.000
_cell.angle_alpha   90.00
_cell.angle_beta   90.00
_cell.angle_gamma   90.00
#
_symmetry.space_group_name_H-M   'P 1'
#
loop_
_entity.id
_entity.type
_entity.pdbx_description
1 polymer ?
#
loop_
_entity_poly.entity_id
_entity_poly.type
_entity_poly.pdbx_seq_one_letter_code
_entity_poly.pdbx_strand_id
1 'polypeptide(L)'
;MKIAISSTGPELDSEVDPRFGRCQYFMILDPDDMSFEAMPNANLTQGGGVGIQSAKAVADKGAKAVLTGNVGPNAYQVLSEAGLDVITGVSGTVREAAGQYKSRQLQPTDKPNAENHAGMQANVNQPPSPSPQQVPGTGFGAGGGMGMGRGMGGGRGMGGGRGMGGGRGMGMGRGLQNLSPMASGSKSTRKEELSYLKEDAEMLRGQMEEIQRRIKELETQK
;
A
#
# COMPACT_ATOMS: atom_id res chain seq x y z
N MET A 1 -32.05 -4.73 -10.97
CA MET A 1 -30.75 -4.14 -11.37
C MET A 1 -29.62 -4.89 -10.67
N LYS A 2 -28.43 -5.10 -11.26
CA LYS A 2 -27.33 -5.78 -10.54
C LYS A 2 -26.47 -4.83 -9.70
N ILE A 3 -26.23 -5.19 -8.44
CA ILE A 3 -25.22 -4.56 -7.57
C ILE A 3 -24.19 -5.61 -7.14
N ALA A 4 -22.99 -5.16 -6.77
CA ALA A 4 -21.95 -6.00 -6.21
C ALA A 4 -21.67 -5.59 -4.76
N ILE A 5 -21.61 -6.56 -3.85
CA ILE A 5 -21.28 -6.31 -2.44
C ILE A 5 -20.05 -7.13 -2.07
N SER A 6 -19.01 -6.49 -1.52
CA SER A 6 -17.84 -7.21 -1.00
C SER A 6 -18.23 -8.01 0.23
N SER A 7 -17.98 -9.31 0.25
CA SER A 7 -18.43 -10.22 1.31
C SER A 7 -17.32 -11.10 1.85
N THR A 8 -17.43 -11.43 3.13
CA THR A 8 -16.60 -12.41 3.83
C THR A 8 -17.02 -13.85 3.55
N GLY A 9 -18.21 -14.08 3.02
CA GLY A 9 -18.75 -15.41 2.71
C GLY A 9 -19.71 -15.44 1.52
N PRO A 10 -20.15 -16.63 1.09
CA PRO A 10 -20.98 -16.80 -0.12
C PRO A 10 -22.49 -16.65 0.13
N GLU A 11 -22.91 -16.34 1.35
CA GLU A 11 -24.33 -16.27 1.75
C GLU A 11 -24.79 -14.83 1.99
N LEU A 12 -26.09 -14.56 1.85
CA LEU A 12 -26.69 -13.24 2.11
C LEU A 12 -26.54 -12.76 3.56
N ASP A 13 -26.38 -13.69 4.50
CA ASP A 13 -26.21 -13.39 5.91
C ASP A 13 -24.72 -13.28 6.29
N SER A 14 -23.81 -13.37 5.30
CA SER A 14 -22.39 -13.09 5.48
C SER A 14 -22.15 -11.60 5.71
N GLU A 15 -21.12 -11.28 6.49
CA GLU A 15 -20.70 -9.90 6.74
C GLU A 15 -20.08 -9.27 5.49
N VAL A 16 -20.33 -7.98 5.29
CA VAL A 16 -19.66 -7.15 4.29
C VAL A 16 -18.17 -7.09 4.62
N ASP A 17 -17.31 -7.46 3.65
CA ASP A 17 -15.86 -7.38 3.83
C ASP A 17 -15.41 -5.91 3.74
N PRO A 18 -14.63 -5.41 4.71
CA PRO A 18 -14.13 -4.04 4.68
C PRO A 18 -13.08 -3.77 3.58
N ARG A 19 -12.59 -4.78 2.86
CA ARG A 19 -11.51 -4.64 1.88
C ARG A 19 -12.00 -5.03 0.49
N PHE A 20 -12.40 -4.06 -0.34
CA PHE A 20 -12.90 -4.33 -1.69
C PHE A 20 -12.00 -5.26 -2.52
N GLY A 21 -10.72 -4.90 -2.69
CA GLY A 21 -9.85 -5.66 -3.61
C GLY A 21 -9.60 -7.10 -3.14
N ARG A 22 -9.55 -7.32 -1.83
CA ARG A 22 -9.13 -8.58 -1.19
C ARG A 22 -10.27 -9.29 -0.45
N CYS A 23 -11.52 -8.92 -0.71
CA CYS A 23 -12.66 -9.63 -0.13
C CYS A 23 -12.64 -11.08 -0.59
N GLN A 24 -13.28 -11.97 0.18
CA GLN A 24 -13.34 -13.38 -0.17
C GLN A 24 -14.29 -13.62 -1.34
N TYR A 25 -15.44 -12.93 -1.33
CA TYR A 25 -16.48 -13.06 -2.34
C TYR A 25 -16.99 -11.68 -2.79
N PHE A 26 -17.46 -11.62 -4.02
CA PHE A 26 -18.35 -10.57 -4.49
C PHE A 26 -19.76 -11.15 -4.64
N MET A 27 -20.71 -10.58 -3.91
CA MET A 27 -22.12 -10.95 -4.02
C MET A 27 -22.73 -10.10 -5.12
N ILE A 28 -22.97 -10.72 -6.28
CA ILE A 28 -23.62 -10.06 -7.43
C ILE A 28 -25.12 -10.34 -7.29
N LEU A 29 -25.90 -9.35 -6.90
CA LEU A 29 -27.31 -9.55 -6.57
C LEU A 29 -28.22 -8.47 -7.12
N ASP A 30 -29.52 -8.79 -7.24
CA ASP A 30 -30.57 -7.84 -7.55
C ASP A 30 -31.32 -7.46 -6.25
N PRO A 31 -31.30 -6.20 -5.80
CA PRO A 31 -31.96 -5.80 -4.55
C PRO A 31 -33.49 -5.84 -4.65
N ASP A 32 -34.06 -5.95 -5.85
CA ASP A 32 -35.51 -6.00 -6.03
C ASP A 32 -36.10 -7.35 -5.59
N ASP A 33 -35.49 -8.46 -6.02
CA ASP A 33 -35.95 -9.83 -5.77
C ASP A 33 -34.99 -10.68 -4.91
N MET A 34 -33.82 -10.14 -4.54
CA MET A 34 -32.76 -10.79 -3.78
C MET A 34 -32.13 -12.01 -4.48
N SER A 35 -32.30 -12.16 -5.79
CA SER A 35 -31.55 -13.14 -6.58
C SER A 35 -30.05 -12.78 -6.54
N PHE A 36 -29.19 -13.78 -6.33
CA PHE A 36 -27.76 -13.54 -6.16
C PHE A 36 -26.88 -14.62 -6.77
N GLU A 37 -25.65 -14.23 -7.12
CA GLU A 37 -24.53 -15.09 -7.47
C GLU A 37 -23.37 -14.74 -6.52
N ALA A 38 -22.84 -15.74 -5.80
CA ALA A 38 -21.62 -15.59 -5.03
C ALA A 38 -20.41 -15.85 -5.93
N MET A 39 -19.64 -14.81 -6.24
CA MET A 39 -18.42 -14.92 -7.05
C MET A 39 -17.19 -14.94 -6.14
N PRO A 40 -16.45 -16.07 -6.05
CA PRO A 40 -15.19 -16.10 -5.33
C PRO A 40 -14.19 -15.13 -5.96
N ASN A 41 -13.45 -14.39 -5.14
CA ASN A 41 -12.39 -13.52 -5.64
C ASN A 41 -11.12 -14.35 -5.87
N ALA A 42 -10.62 -14.42 -7.10
CA ALA A 42 -9.38 -15.15 -7.40
C ALA A 42 -8.10 -14.35 -7.05
N ASN A 43 -8.24 -13.06 -6.68
CA ASN A 43 -7.12 -12.12 -6.60
C ASN A 43 -6.59 -11.91 -5.17
N LEU A 44 -7.06 -12.65 -4.16
CA LEU A 44 -6.69 -12.40 -2.74
C LEU A 44 -5.18 -12.40 -2.49
N THR A 45 -4.46 -13.30 -3.15
CA THR A 45 -3.04 -13.60 -2.88
C THR A 45 -2.06 -12.89 -3.82
N GLN A 46 -2.54 -12.11 -4.80
CA GLN A 46 -1.64 -11.43 -5.72
C GLN A 46 -0.91 -10.27 -5.03
N GLY A 47 0.39 -10.13 -5.31
CA GLY A 47 1.27 -9.12 -4.69
C GLY A 47 0.97 -7.68 -5.12
N GLY A 48 0.25 -7.46 -6.23
CA GLY A 48 -0.05 -6.13 -6.76
C GLY A 48 -1.23 -6.14 -7.72
N GLY A 49 -1.84 -4.98 -7.94
CA GLY A 49 -2.94 -4.82 -8.90
C GLY A 49 -4.27 -5.47 -8.51
N VAL A 50 -4.36 -6.06 -7.31
CA VAL A 50 -5.54 -6.79 -6.83
C VAL A 50 -6.83 -5.98 -6.97
N GLY A 51 -6.83 -4.73 -6.51
CA GLY A 51 -8.00 -3.86 -6.60
C GLY A 51 -8.45 -3.56 -8.04
N ILE A 52 -7.51 -3.43 -8.98
CA ILE A 52 -7.80 -3.19 -10.40
C ILE A 52 -8.46 -4.43 -11.00
N GLN A 53 -7.91 -5.62 -10.76
CA GLN A 53 -8.45 -6.85 -11.31
C GLN A 53 -9.83 -7.18 -10.72
N SER A 54 -10.01 -6.97 -9.42
CA SER A 54 -11.30 -7.12 -8.76
C SER A 54 -12.35 -6.15 -9.30
N ALA A 55 -11.98 -4.88 -9.53
CA ALA A 55 -12.87 -3.88 -10.13
C ALA A 55 -13.30 -4.28 -11.55
N LYS A 56 -12.36 -4.76 -12.38
CA LYS A 56 -12.68 -5.28 -13.72
C LYS A 56 -13.64 -6.46 -13.66
N ALA A 57 -13.36 -7.45 -12.82
CA ALA A 57 -14.20 -8.63 -12.68
C ALA A 57 -15.64 -8.27 -12.28
N VAL A 58 -15.81 -7.30 -11.38
CA VAL A 58 -17.13 -6.81 -10.97
C VAL A 58 -17.84 -6.05 -12.11
N ALA A 59 -17.11 -5.21 -12.85
CA ALA A 59 -17.65 -4.50 -14.00
C ALA A 59 -18.11 -5.46 -15.11
N ASP A 60 -17.33 -6.52 -15.39
CA ASP A 60 -17.66 -7.54 -16.38
C ASP A 60 -18.93 -8.33 -16.04
N LYS A 61 -19.28 -8.43 -14.76
CA LYS A 61 -20.56 -9.00 -14.30
C LYS A 61 -21.78 -8.09 -14.56
N GLY A 62 -21.54 -6.87 -15.03
CA GLY A 62 -22.59 -5.90 -15.36
C GLY A 62 -23.22 -5.24 -14.15
N ALA A 63 -22.52 -5.20 -13.01
CA ALA A 63 -22.96 -4.47 -11.84
C ALA A 63 -23.08 -2.95 -12.16
N LYS A 64 -24.03 -2.28 -11.52
CA LYS A 64 -24.25 -0.83 -11.63
C LYS A 64 -23.79 -0.06 -10.40
N ALA A 65 -23.67 -0.74 -9.27
CA ALA A 65 -23.12 -0.18 -8.06
C ALA A 65 -22.26 -1.22 -7.33
N VAL A 66 -21.29 -0.73 -6.57
CA VAL A 66 -20.45 -1.51 -5.66
C VAL A 66 -20.63 -0.99 -4.24
N LEU A 67 -20.96 -1.88 -3.31
CA LEU A 67 -21.06 -1.60 -1.89
C LEU A 67 -19.91 -2.31 -1.18
N THR A 68 -19.13 -1.54 -0.42
CA THR A 68 -17.98 -2.08 0.30
C THR A 68 -17.68 -1.26 1.55
N GLY A 69 -16.88 -1.81 2.47
CA GLY A 69 -16.34 -1.00 3.56
C GLY A 69 -15.33 0.00 3.04
N ASN A 70 -14.25 -0.47 2.39
CA ASN A 70 -13.20 0.40 1.88
C ASN A 70 -12.73 0.06 0.47
N VAL A 71 -12.43 1.10 -0.29
CA VAL A 71 -11.91 1.04 -1.66
C VAL A 71 -10.68 1.96 -1.80
N GLY A 72 -9.59 1.41 -2.35
CA GLY A 72 -8.39 2.17 -2.66
C GLY A 72 -8.50 2.93 -4.00
N PRO A 73 -7.62 3.91 -4.27
CA PRO A 73 -7.73 4.81 -5.42
C PRO A 73 -7.70 4.09 -6.76
N ASN A 74 -6.83 3.07 -6.92
CA ASN A 74 -6.73 2.32 -8.17
C ASN A 74 -8.01 1.55 -8.49
N ALA A 75 -8.66 0.94 -7.49
CA ALA A 75 -9.91 0.23 -7.68
C ALA A 75 -11.06 1.21 -7.97
N TYR A 76 -11.12 2.29 -7.18
CA TYR A 76 -12.12 3.34 -7.34
C TYR A 76 -12.11 3.94 -8.76
N GLN A 77 -10.92 4.23 -9.29
CA GLN A 77 -10.76 4.77 -10.63
C GLN A 77 -11.36 3.83 -11.70
N VAL A 78 -11.03 2.54 -11.63
CA VAL A 78 -11.54 1.53 -12.58
C VAL A 78 -13.06 1.40 -12.48
N LEU A 79 -13.62 1.37 -11.27
CA LEU A 79 -15.07 1.29 -11.07
C LEU A 79 -15.79 2.53 -11.62
N SER A 80 -15.22 3.71 -11.37
CA SER A 80 -15.79 4.98 -11.83
C SER A 80 -15.73 5.12 -13.35
N GLU A 81 -14.59 4.75 -13.97
CA GLU A 81 -14.42 4.74 -15.43
C GLU A 81 -15.37 3.74 -16.11
N ALA A 82 -15.68 2.62 -15.45
CA ALA A 82 -16.69 1.66 -15.89
C ALA A 82 -18.14 2.14 -15.68
N GLY A 83 -18.34 3.29 -15.02
CA GLY A 83 -19.66 3.88 -14.75
C GLY A 83 -20.43 3.18 -13.64
N LEU A 84 -19.72 2.58 -12.67
CA LEU A 84 -20.33 2.00 -11.47
C LEU A 84 -20.36 3.02 -10.34
N ASP A 85 -21.49 3.12 -9.67
CA ASP A 85 -21.61 3.90 -8.43
C ASP A 85 -20.84 3.20 -7.31
N VAL A 86 -19.88 3.88 -6.69
CA VAL A 86 -19.08 3.32 -5.61
C VAL A 86 -19.61 3.82 -4.27
N ILE A 87 -19.99 2.91 -3.39
CA ILE A 87 -20.53 3.19 -2.06
C ILE A 87 -19.59 2.56 -1.03
N THR A 88 -19.07 3.42 -0.15
CA THR A 88 -18.09 3.03 0.87
C THR A 88 -18.64 3.19 2.28
N GLY A 89 -17.97 2.60 3.28
CA GLY A 89 -18.39 2.66 4.68
C GLY A 89 -19.57 1.75 5.01
N VAL A 90 -19.88 0.81 4.12
CA VAL A 90 -20.95 -0.17 4.32
C VAL A 90 -20.48 -1.26 5.28
N SER A 91 -21.34 -1.64 6.23
CA SER A 91 -21.10 -2.67 7.23
C SER A 91 -22.39 -3.46 7.52
N GLY A 92 -22.28 -4.52 8.33
CA GLY A 92 -23.36 -5.47 8.60
C GLY A 92 -23.41 -6.57 7.55
N THR A 93 -24.56 -7.23 7.45
CA THR A 93 -24.75 -8.35 6.52
C THR A 93 -24.97 -7.87 5.08
N VAL A 94 -24.67 -8.73 4.11
CA VAL A 94 -24.95 -8.49 2.68
C VAL A 94 -26.44 -8.17 2.46
N ARG A 95 -27.34 -8.87 3.18
CA ARG A 95 -28.78 -8.63 3.14
C ARG A 95 -29.16 -7.22 3.61
N GLU A 96 -28.60 -6.78 4.73
CA GLU A 96 -28.84 -5.43 5.27
C GLU A 96 -28.31 -4.36 4.31
N ALA A 97 -27.10 -4.53 3.79
CA ALA A 97 -26.50 -3.63 2.81
C ALA A 97 -27.38 -3.50 1.54
N ALA A 98 -27.88 -4.61 1.01
CA ALA A 98 -28.82 -4.61 -0.12
C ALA A 98 -30.12 -3.86 0.21
N GLY A 99 -30.66 -4.06 1.41
CA GLY A 99 -31.86 -3.35 1.89
C GLY A 99 -31.65 -1.83 2.05
N GLN A 100 -30.52 -1.41 2.60
CA GLN A 100 -30.14 0.00 2.74
C GLN A 100 -29.96 0.67 1.36
N TYR A 101 -29.37 -0.04 0.40
CA TYR A 101 -29.28 0.43 -0.98
C TYR A 101 -30.64 0.58 -1.63
N LYS A 102 -31.51 -0.42 -1.52
CA LYS A 102 -32.88 -0.39 -2.08
C LYS A 102 -33.68 0.79 -1.55
N SER A 103 -33.51 1.09 -0.26
CA SER A 103 -34.16 2.22 0.41
C SER A 103 -33.47 3.57 0.20
N ARG A 104 -32.43 3.64 -0.65
CA ARG A 104 -31.65 4.84 -0.99
C ARG A 104 -31.02 5.54 0.21
N GLN A 105 -30.71 4.78 1.27
CA GLN A 105 -30.02 5.30 2.46
C GLN A 105 -28.52 5.43 2.24
N LEU A 106 -27.99 4.71 1.25
CA LEU A 106 -26.59 4.74 0.87
C LEU A 106 -26.39 5.72 -0.29
N GLN A 107 -25.32 6.51 -0.21
CA GLN A 107 -24.96 7.50 -1.23
C GLN A 107 -23.62 7.12 -1.87
N PRO A 108 -23.49 7.26 -3.20
CA PRO A 108 -22.21 7.13 -3.87
C PRO A 108 -21.19 8.15 -3.34
N THR A 109 -19.92 7.76 -3.34
CA THR A 109 -18.81 8.66 -3.03
C THR A 109 -18.08 9.05 -4.31
N ASP A 110 -17.62 10.30 -4.38
CA ASP A 110 -16.79 10.81 -5.48
C ASP A 110 -15.28 10.54 -5.29
N LYS A 111 -14.90 9.90 -4.17
CA LYS A 111 -13.49 9.68 -3.80
C LYS A 111 -13.30 8.32 -3.12
N PRO A 112 -12.11 7.68 -3.26
CA PRO A 112 -11.74 6.51 -2.48
C PRO A 112 -11.58 6.85 -1.00
N ASN A 113 -11.78 5.86 -0.12
CA ASN A 113 -11.68 6.02 1.33
C ASN A 113 -10.52 5.20 1.96
N ALA A 114 -9.69 4.54 1.16
CA ALA A 114 -8.47 3.86 1.60
C ALA A 114 -7.22 4.40 0.91
N GLU A 115 -6.10 4.44 1.64
CA GLU A 115 -4.80 4.83 1.09
C GLU A 115 -4.23 3.76 0.14
N ASN A 116 -3.31 4.19 -0.74
CA ASN A 116 -2.44 3.25 -1.43
C ASN A 116 -1.73 2.39 -0.38
N HIS A 117 -1.76 1.05 -0.52
CA HIS A 117 -1.19 0.08 0.42
C HIS A 117 -2.03 -0.28 1.67
N ALA A 118 -3.31 0.12 1.74
CA ALA A 118 -4.23 -0.37 2.78
C ALA A 118 -4.43 -1.90 2.71
N GLY A 119 -3.61 -2.64 3.46
CA GLY A 119 -3.57 -4.10 3.47
C GLY A 119 -2.17 -4.69 3.63
N MET A 120 -1.12 -3.87 3.55
CA MET A 120 0.23 -4.22 4.04
C MET A 120 0.40 -3.64 5.44
N GLN A 121 -0.39 -4.13 6.41
CA GLN A 121 0.01 -3.96 7.80
C GLN A 121 1.07 -5.01 8.11
N ALA A 122 2.34 -4.65 7.85
CA ALA A 122 3.38 -5.12 8.75
C ALA A 122 3.03 -4.56 10.13
N ASN A 123 2.88 -5.44 11.11
CA ASN A 123 2.61 -5.09 12.50
C ASN A 123 3.73 -4.18 13.04
N VAL A 124 3.57 -2.85 12.99
CA VAL A 124 4.59 -1.90 13.46
C VAL A 124 4.46 -1.61 14.97
N ASN A 125 3.54 -2.28 15.67
CA ASN A 125 3.31 -2.10 17.11
C ASN A 125 3.68 -3.32 17.97
N GLN A 126 4.47 -4.26 17.45
CA GLN A 126 5.14 -5.24 18.31
C GLN A 126 6.48 -4.64 18.78
N PRO A 127 6.69 -4.41 20.09
CA PRO A 127 8.03 -4.13 20.59
C PRO A 127 8.94 -5.31 20.21
N PRO A 128 10.22 -5.06 19.87
CA PRO A 128 11.13 -6.14 19.51
C PRO A 128 11.17 -7.15 20.65
N SER A 129 10.79 -8.39 20.33
CA SER A 129 10.93 -9.50 21.28
C SER A 129 12.40 -9.60 21.66
N PRO A 130 12.75 -9.66 22.96
CA PRO A 130 14.12 -9.84 23.37
C PRO A 130 14.61 -11.17 22.81
N SER A 131 15.69 -11.12 22.04
CA SER A 131 16.45 -12.28 21.57
C SER A 131 16.62 -13.31 22.70
N PRO A 132 16.45 -14.63 22.44
CA PRO A 132 16.71 -15.65 23.44
C PRO A 132 18.15 -15.50 23.94
N GLN A 133 18.27 -15.12 25.21
CA GLN A 133 19.53 -15.17 25.94
C GLN A 133 20.08 -16.59 25.83
N GLN A 134 21.24 -16.70 25.22
CA GLN A 134 22.06 -17.89 25.29
C GLN A 134 22.29 -18.21 26.76
N VAL A 135 21.76 -19.36 27.17
CA VAL A 135 22.04 -19.99 28.46
C VAL A 135 23.56 -20.06 28.68
N PRO A 136 24.07 -19.69 29.87
CA PRO A 136 25.49 -19.82 30.17
C PRO A 136 25.83 -21.30 30.36
N GLY A 137 26.35 -21.91 29.30
CA GLY A 137 26.94 -23.24 29.33
C GLY A 137 28.39 -23.18 29.81
N THR A 138 28.61 -23.71 31.00
CA THR A 138 29.90 -24.07 31.62
C THR A 138 30.85 -24.71 30.60
N GLY A 139 32.00 -24.08 30.35
CA GLY A 139 33.04 -24.61 29.46
C GLY A 139 34.39 -23.97 29.73
N PHE A 140 35.18 -24.62 30.58
CA PHE A 140 36.60 -24.36 30.78
C PHE A 140 37.36 -24.48 29.44
N GLY A 141 38.14 -23.46 29.08
CA GLY A 141 39.04 -23.52 27.93
C GLY A 141 40.08 -22.40 27.98
N ALA A 142 41.33 -22.78 28.21
CA ALA A 142 42.47 -21.92 28.51
C ALA A 142 43.08 -21.23 27.28
N GLY A 143 43.73 -20.09 27.51
CA GLY A 143 44.61 -19.37 26.57
C GLY A 143 44.21 -17.90 26.51
N GLY A 144 44.94 -16.93 27.05
CA GLY A 144 46.38 -16.73 27.02
C GLY A 144 46.66 -15.56 26.08
N GLY A 145 46.78 -14.34 26.61
CA GLY A 145 47.03 -13.15 25.78
C GLY A 145 47.07 -11.84 26.55
N MET A 146 48.25 -11.52 27.10
CA MET A 146 48.64 -10.21 27.65
C MET A 146 48.55 -9.10 26.60
N GLY A 147 48.02 -7.93 26.99
CA GLY A 147 48.03 -6.73 26.16
C GLY A 147 47.87 -5.45 26.98
N MET A 148 48.94 -5.09 27.69
CA MET A 148 49.06 -3.86 28.48
C MET A 148 49.38 -2.70 27.53
N GLY A 149 48.45 -1.75 27.35
CA GLY A 149 48.61 -0.60 26.44
C GLY A 149 48.07 0.70 27.03
N ARG A 150 48.95 1.42 27.72
CA ARG A 150 48.76 2.77 28.28
C ARG A 150 49.06 3.81 27.19
N GLY A 151 48.15 4.75 26.92
CA GLY A 151 48.40 5.85 25.99
C GLY A 151 47.39 6.98 26.03
N MET A 152 47.68 8.02 26.83
CA MET A 152 47.05 9.34 26.83
C MET A 152 47.37 10.10 25.53
N GLY A 153 46.40 10.85 25.00
CA GLY A 153 46.67 11.82 23.93
C GLY A 153 45.44 12.67 23.56
N GLY A 154 45.13 13.67 24.38
CA GLY A 154 44.13 14.70 24.06
C GLY A 154 44.67 15.71 23.05
N GLY A 155 43.92 15.94 21.97
CA GLY A 155 44.23 16.93 20.94
C GLY A 155 43.13 17.98 20.81
N ARG A 156 43.48 19.22 21.17
CA ARG A 156 42.72 20.47 20.93
C ARG A 156 42.61 20.75 19.43
N GLY A 157 41.39 20.98 18.93
CA GLY A 157 41.15 21.58 17.61
C GLY A 157 40.45 22.92 17.77
N MET A 158 41.18 24.00 17.51
CA MET A 158 40.76 25.40 17.65
C MET A 158 40.53 26.00 16.26
N GLY A 159 39.35 26.57 16.02
CA GLY A 159 39.14 27.81 15.27
C GLY A 159 39.27 27.82 13.73
N GLY A 160 38.51 28.74 13.12
CA GLY A 160 38.84 29.35 11.82
C GLY A 160 37.71 29.34 10.80
N GLY A 161 37.00 30.46 10.66
CA GLY A 161 35.91 30.65 9.71
C GLY A 161 36.31 31.23 8.35
N ARG A 162 35.25 31.69 7.64
CA ARG A 162 35.18 32.55 6.44
C ARG A 162 35.50 31.91 5.08
N GLY A 163 34.48 31.90 4.22
CA GLY A 163 34.62 31.80 2.76
C GLY A 163 33.32 32.20 2.06
N MET A 164 33.21 33.49 1.71
CA MET A 164 32.17 34.11 0.89
C MET A 164 32.32 33.69 -0.59
N GLY A 165 31.21 33.42 -1.28
CA GLY A 165 31.24 33.19 -2.74
C GLY A 165 29.86 33.22 -3.36
N GLY A 166 29.34 34.42 -3.61
CA GLY A 166 28.08 34.65 -4.32
C GLY A 166 28.22 34.42 -5.82
N GLY A 167 27.27 33.67 -6.40
CA GLY A 167 27.11 33.49 -7.83
C GLY A 167 25.67 33.78 -8.25
N ARG A 168 25.44 35.00 -8.74
CA ARG A 168 24.22 35.44 -9.44
C ARG A 168 24.14 34.74 -10.80
N GLY A 169 23.04 34.02 -11.04
CA GLY A 169 22.64 33.55 -12.37
C GLY A 169 21.21 34.00 -12.67
N MET A 170 21.08 35.07 -13.46
CA MET A 170 19.82 35.54 -14.06
C MET A 170 19.37 34.58 -15.16
N GLY A 171 18.07 34.27 -15.22
CA GLY A 171 17.43 33.53 -16.31
C GLY A 171 15.95 33.87 -16.42
N MET A 172 15.65 34.75 -17.38
CA MET A 172 14.38 35.26 -17.90
C MET A 172 13.13 34.36 -17.83
N GLY A 173 11.95 35.00 -17.61
CA GLY A 173 10.65 34.45 -18.03
C GLY A 173 9.44 35.21 -17.50
N ARG A 174 8.92 36.17 -18.29
CA ARG A 174 7.72 36.99 -18.06
C ARG A 174 6.43 36.17 -17.89
N GLY A 175 5.48 36.65 -17.06
CA GLY A 175 4.04 36.41 -17.26
C GLY A 175 3.17 36.47 -16.01
N LEU A 176 2.48 37.60 -15.83
CA LEU A 176 1.21 37.84 -15.11
C LEU A 176 0.68 36.78 -14.09
N GLN A 177 0.52 37.22 -12.84
CA GLN A 177 -0.75 37.47 -12.15
C GLN A 177 -0.71 37.17 -10.64
N ASN A 178 -1.11 38.20 -9.90
CA ASN A 178 -1.35 38.26 -8.47
C ASN A 178 -2.48 37.28 -8.08
N LEU A 179 -2.23 36.38 -7.12
CA LEU A 179 -3.17 35.86 -6.11
C LEU A 179 -2.44 34.79 -5.27
N SER A 180 -2.20 35.09 -3.99
CA SER A 180 -2.00 34.05 -2.97
C SER A 180 -3.39 33.56 -2.52
N PRO A 181 -3.54 32.30 -2.07
CA PRO A 181 -3.20 32.01 -0.68
C PRO A 181 -2.48 30.67 -0.46
N MET A 182 -1.46 30.71 0.40
CA MET A 182 -1.15 29.73 1.44
C MET A 182 -1.34 28.23 1.12
N ALA A 183 -0.24 27.53 0.82
CA ALA A 183 -0.11 26.10 1.08
C ALA A 183 1.36 25.73 1.34
N SER A 184 1.56 24.99 2.43
CA SER A 184 2.81 24.39 2.92
C SER A 184 3.61 23.73 1.80
N GLY A 185 4.86 24.18 1.60
CA GLY A 185 5.81 23.59 0.67
C GLY A 185 7.13 23.31 1.35
N SER A 186 7.29 22.13 1.94
CA SER A 186 8.61 21.53 2.09
C SER A 186 8.91 20.77 0.80
N LYS A 187 9.63 21.42 -0.12
CA LYS A 187 10.21 20.75 -1.28
C LYS A 187 11.33 19.84 -0.75
N SER A 188 11.02 18.55 -0.60
CA SER A 188 12.01 17.47 -0.66
C SER A 188 13.01 17.83 -1.76
N THR A 189 14.29 17.93 -1.41
CA THR A 189 15.26 18.47 -2.35
C THR A 189 15.39 17.47 -3.50
N ARG A 190 15.44 17.95 -4.76
CA ARG A 190 15.58 17.08 -5.94
C ARG A 190 16.74 16.09 -5.84
N LYS A 191 17.73 16.34 -4.97
CA LYS A 191 18.84 15.43 -4.68
C LYS A 191 18.41 14.22 -3.84
N GLU A 192 17.54 14.42 -2.86
CA GLU A 192 16.98 13.35 -2.01
C GLU A 192 16.07 12.44 -2.84
N GLU A 193 15.18 13.01 -3.67
CA GLU A 193 14.36 12.21 -4.60
C GLU A 193 15.23 11.38 -5.56
N LEU A 194 16.32 11.95 -6.07
CA LEU A 194 17.24 11.24 -6.96
C LEU A 194 18.01 10.12 -6.25
N SER A 195 18.36 10.29 -4.97
CA SER A 195 18.98 9.20 -4.19
C SER A 195 18.00 8.07 -3.92
N TYR A 196 16.77 8.39 -3.53
CA TYR A 196 15.73 7.38 -3.29
C TYR A 196 15.41 6.59 -4.56
N LEU A 197 15.23 7.27 -5.70
CA LEU A 197 14.94 6.61 -6.97
C LEU A 197 16.10 5.73 -7.46
N LYS A 198 17.35 6.12 -7.18
CA LYS A 198 18.52 5.29 -7.50
C LYS A 198 18.60 4.05 -6.63
N GLU A 199 18.33 4.19 -5.33
CA GLU A 199 18.35 3.07 -4.40
C GLU A 199 17.22 2.06 -4.70
N ASP A 200 16.03 2.56 -5.05
CA ASP A 200 14.90 1.74 -5.50
C ASP A 200 15.21 1.01 -6.82
N ALA A 201 15.84 1.68 -7.79
CA ALA A 201 16.26 1.06 -9.04
C ALA A 201 17.30 -0.05 -8.86
N GLU A 202 18.27 0.12 -7.95
CA GLU A 202 19.26 -0.92 -7.61
C GLU A 202 18.61 -2.13 -6.94
N MET A 203 17.64 -1.90 -6.05
CA MET A 203 16.89 -2.99 -5.41
C MET A 203 16.09 -3.82 -6.43
N LEU A 204 15.35 -3.15 -7.31
CA LEU A 204 14.57 -3.80 -8.37
C LEU A 204 15.49 -4.57 -9.34
N ARG A 205 16.68 -4.03 -9.62
CA ARG A 205 17.68 -4.72 -10.43
C ARG A 205 18.13 -6.03 -9.79
N GLY A 206 18.41 -6.03 -8.48
CA GLY A 206 18.76 -7.23 -7.74
C GLY A 206 17.65 -8.30 -7.79
N GLN A 207 16.39 -7.90 -7.62
CA GLN A 207 15.25 -8.80 -7.74
C GLN A 207 15.13 -9.39 -9.15
N MET A 208 15.33 -8.58 -10.19
CA MET A 208 15.32 -9.05 -11.57
C MET A 208 16.45 -10.05 -11.85
N GLU A 209 17.64 -9.84 -11.30
CA GLU A 209 18.76 -10.78 -11.44
C GLU A 209 18.49 -12.12 -10.75
N GLU A 210 17.86 -12.11 -9.57
CA GLU A 210 17.47 -13.32 -8.85
C GLU A 210 16.38 -14.10 -9.62
N ILE A 211 15.37 -13.41 -10.14
CA ILE A 211 14.31 -14.02 -10.96
C ILE A 211 14.92 -14.64 -12.22
N GLN A 212 15.81 -13.93 -12.93
CA GLN A 212 16.48 -14.45 -14.11
C GLN A 212 17.36 -15.67 -13.80
N ARG A 213 18.05 -15.66 -12.65
CA ARG A 213 18.82 -16.82 -12.19
C ARG A 213 17.92 -18.02 -11.97
N ARG A 214 16.77 -17.83 -11.32
CA ARG A 214 15.81 -18.92 -11.06
C ARG A 214 15.22 -19.49 -12.34
N ILE A 215 14.93 -18.64 -13.32
CA ILE A 215 14.49 -19.05 -14.66
C ILE A 215 15.55 -19.95 -15.31
N LYS A 216 16.82 -19.54 -15.34
CA LYS A 216 17.91 -20.35 -15.91
C LYS A 216 18.08 -21.70 -15.21
N GLU A 217 18.03 -21.73 -13.88
CA GLU A 217 18.11 -22.98 -13.10
C GLU A 217 16.99 -23.96 -13.49
N LEU A 218 15.76 -23.45 -13.70
CA LEU A 218 14.61 -24.25 -14.10
C LEU A 218 14.67 -24.68 -15.58
N GLU A 219 15.21 -23.85 -16.46
CA GLU A 219 15.41 -24.20 -17.88
C GLU A 219 16.45 -25.30 -18.07
N THR A 220 17.50 -25.33 -17.24
CA THR A 220 18.55 -26.37 -17.28
C THR A 220 18.15 -27.71 -16.66
N GLN A 221 16.98 -27.80 -16.01
CA GLN A 221 16.43 -29.03 -15.42
C GLN A 221 15.51 -29.81 -16.38
N LYS A 222 15.41 -29.40 -17.65
CA LYS A 222 14.77 -30.15 -18.75
C LYS A 222 15.81 -30.83 -19.63
#